data_AF-A0A9R1D1J5-F1
#
_entry.id   AF-A0A9R1D1J5-F1
#
_cell.length_a   1.000
_cell.length_b   1.000
_cell.length_c   1.000
_cell.angle_alpha   90.00
_cell.angle_beta   90.00
_cell.angle_gamma   90.00
#
_symmetry.space_group_name_H-M   'P 1'
#
loop_
_entity.id
_entity.type
_entity.pdbx_description
1 polymer ?
#
loop_
_entity_poly.entity_id
_entity_poly.type
_entity_poly.pdbx_seq_one_letter_code
_entity_poly.pdbx_strand_id
1 'polypeptide(L)'
;MYDTIEASVLIDDNIRRNRTLTARDRFPLRNYLFIEREGQPEEDNSVTNRLKRLEDQYKESGTRRSVEAIMVVTVHGFPHVLVLQVANAFYKLPGGYLDPSESDTEGLITRLNEQLGVPVTTLKGKSEDDLPRTVWLAPEGGRDWEVRDCLSIWYRPHFDTFLYPYVPAHVSYPKECKKIYLVNLPPNKTFAVPANMKLHAIPIFEFYDNAARYGPQFAGIPYILSKQNSGNLEQTDSGTDIEFFYRFVMSEPEACKEDEHKVYKAVVPSSL
;
A
#
# COMPACT_ATOMS: atom_id res chain seq x y z
N MET A 1 3.67 4.62 53.57
CA MET A 1 4.61 3.69 52.90
C MET A 1 3.84 3.17 51.69
N TYR A 2 4.00 3.83 50.55
CA TYR A 2 3.33 3.45 49.31
C TYR A 2 4.35 2.66 48.49
N ASP A 3 4.05 1.40 48.22
CA ASP A 3 4.86 0.55 47.37
C ASP A 3 4.80 1.06 45.93
N THR A 4 5.95 1.45 45.41
CA THR A 4 6.18 1.70 43.99
C THR A 4 6.22 0.35 43.30
N ILE A 5 5.15 -0.03 42.61
CA ILE A 5 5.18 -1.16 41.67
C ILE A 5 5.85 -0.66 40.40
N GLU A 6 7.14 -0.98 40.22
CA GLU A 6 7.78 -0.89 38.91
C GLU A 6 7.13 -1.93 38.00
N ALA A 7 6.24 -1.48 37.12
CA ALA A 7 5.81 -2.27 35.97
C ALA A 7 6.97 -2.29 34.97
N SER A 8 7.87 -3.26 35.11
CA SER A 8 8.82 -3.58 34.05
C SER A 8 8.01 -4.12 32.86
N VAL A 9 7.88 -3.27 31.85
CA VAL A 9 7.21 -3.57 30.59
C VAL A 9 8.11 -4.52 29.79
N LEU A 10 8.01 -5.82 30.08
CA LEU A 10 8.45 -6.87 29.16
C LEU A 10 7.40 -6.96 28.03
N ILE A 11 7.42 -5.99 27.12
CA ILE A 11 6.77 -6.17 25.82
C ILE A 11 7.63 -7.18 25.07
N ASP A 12 7.06 -8.37 24.82
CA ASP A 12 7.62 -9.43 23.99
C ASP A 12 8.37 -8.86 22.77
N ASP A 13 9.69 -9.07 22.73
CA ASP A 13 10.55 -8.66 21.61
C ASP A 13 10.08 -9.23 20.27
N ASN A 14 9.35 -10.35 20.28
CA ASN A 14 8.74 -10.94 19.08
C ASN A 14 7.60 -10.09 18.49
N ILE A 15 6.84 -9.36 19.31
CA ILE A 15 5.79 -8.45 18.83
C ILE A 15 6.42 -7.19 18.23
N ARG A 16 7.53 -6.71 18.79
CA ARG A 16 8.29 -5.57 18.24
C ARG A 16 8.98 -5.89 16.92
N ARG A 17 9.56 -7.09 16.78
CA ARG A 17 10.21 -7.56 15.54
C ARG A 17 9.24 -7.64 14.35
N ASN A 18 7.98 -8.01 14.58
CA ASN A 18 6.99 -8.08 13.50
C ASN A 18 6.46 -6.71 13.06
N ARG A 19 6.52 -5.69 13.94
CA ARG A 19 5.94 -4.34 13.75
C ARG A 19 6.85 -3.30 13.12
N THR A 20 8.08 -3.66 12.80
CA THR A 20 9.08 -2.68 12.39
C THR A 20 9.51 -2.97 10.97
N LEU A 21 9.39 -1.96 10.09
CA LEU A 21 10.05 -1.98 8.79
C LEU A 21 11.55 -1.86 9.03
N THR A 22 12.27 -2.99 8.96
CA THR A 22 13.72 -2.93 9.09
C THR A 22 14.33 -2.41 7.79
N ALA A 23 15.52 -1.79 7.86
CA ALA A 23 16.25 -1.39 6.66
C ALA A 23 16.52 -2.57 5.71
N ARG A 24 16.54 -3.81 6.25
CA ARG A 24 16.74 -5.06 5.51
C ARG A 24 15.53 -5.48 4.68
N ASP A 25 14.35 -4.91 4.92
CA ASP A 25 13.10 -5.26 4.25
C ASP A 25 12.73 -4.32 3.10
N ARG A 26 13.59 -3.33 2.79
CA ARG A 26 13.35 -2.31 1.76
C ARG A 26 14.47 -2.31 0.74
N PHE A 27 14.14 -2.65 -0.51
CA PHE A 27 15.13 -2.73 -1.57
C PHE A 27 15.03 -1.55 -2.55
N PRO A 28 16.14 -1.22 -3.23
CA PRO A 28 16.15 -0.17 -4.26
C PRO A 28 15.15 -0.44 -5.38
N LEU A 29 14.47 0.60 -5.88
CA LEU A 29 13.52 0.50 -7.00
C LEU A 29 14.12 -0.18 -8.24
N ARG A 30 15.42 0.03 -8.50
CA ARG A 30 16.16 -0.59 -9.62
C ARG A 30 16.20 -2.12 -9.59
N ASN A 31 15.90 -2.75 -8.46
CA ASN A 31 15.84 -4.21 -8.33
C ASN A 31 14.51 -4.77 -8.87
N TYR A 32 13.55 -3.91 -9.17
CA TYR A 32 12.22 -4.30 -9.64
C TYR A 32 12.07 -3.97 -11.11
N LEU A 33 11.58 -4.95 -11.87
CA LEU A 33 11.30 -4.81 -13.30
C LEU A 33 9.80 -4.64 -13.50
N PHE A 34 9.43 -3.78 -14.45
CA PHE A 34 8.03 -3.54 -14.81
C PHE A 34 7.84 -3.98 -16.26
N ILE A 35 6.98 -4.96 -16.47
CA ILE A 35 6.54 -5.40 -17.79
C ILE A 35 5.08 -5.04 -17.97
N GLU A 36 4.68 -4.81 -19.22
CA GLU A 36 3.28 -4.57 -19.56
C GLU A 36 2.53 -5.88 -19.77
N ARG A 37 1.26 -5.94 -19.36
CA ARG A 37 0.35 -7.04 -19.64
C ARG A 37 -1.01 -6.53 -20.12
N GLU A 38 -1.89 -7.46 -20.47
CA GLU A 38 -3.27 -7.13 -20.89
C GLU A 38 -3.97 -6.20 -19.89
N GLY A 39 -4.71 -5.24 -20.44
CA GLY A 39 -5.45 -4.26 -19.65
C GLY A 39 -6.48 -4.93 -18.75
N GLN A 40 -6.59 -4.43 -17.52
CA GLN A 40 -7.59 -4.91 -16.58
C GLN A 40 -8.89 -4.12 -16.80
N PRO A 41 -10.02 -4.78 -17.14
CA PRO A 41 -11.28 -4.08 -17.33
C PRO A 41 -11.70 -3.37 -16.03
N GLU A 42 -12.30 -2.17 -16.18
CA GLU A 42 -12.91 -1.50 -15.05
C GLU A 42 -14.21 -2.23 -14.66
N GLU A 43 -14.38 -2.52 -13.36
CA GLU A 43 -15.57 -3.23 -12.88
C GLU A 43 -16.85 -2.40 -13.02
N ASP A 44 -16.76 -1.08 -12.91
CA ASP A 44 -17.91 -0.18 -12.93
C ASP A 44 -17.66 1.01 -13.86
N ASN A 45 -18.53 1.20 -14.85
CA ASN A 45 -18.48 2.33 -15.79
C ASN A 45 -18.84 3.69 -15.14
N SER A 46 -19.35 3.71 -13.90
CA SER A 46 -19.75 4.93 -13.20
C SER A 46 -19.75 4.75 -11.69
N VAL A 47 -19.65 5.87 -10.96
CA VAL A 47 -19.78 5.90 -9.49
C VAL A 47 -21.13 5.34 -9.04
N THR A 48 -22.22 5.65 -9.77
CA THR A 48 -23.55 5.14 -9.47
C THR A 48 -23.61 3.61 -9.56
N ASN A 49 -23.00 3.01 -10.60
CA ASN A 49 -22.96 1.55 -10.75
C ASN A 49 -22.15 0.91 -9.62
N ARG A 50 -21.01 1.52 -9.25
CA ARG A 50 -20.19 1.07 -8.13
C ARG A 50 -20.96 1.06 -6.81
N LEU A 51 -21.73 2.11 -6.51
CA LEU A 51 -22.53 2.21 -5.30
C LEU A 51 -23.69 1.21 -5.31
N LYS A 52 -24.34 1.01 -6.46
CA LYS A 52 -25.40 0.00 -6.63
C LYS A 52 -24.87 -1.42 -6.38
N ARG A 53 -23.71 -1.77 -6.96
CA ARG A 53 -23.05 -3.06 -6.71
C ARG A 53 -22.68 -3.25 -5.24
N LEU A 54 -22.26 -2.19 -4.56
CA LEU A 54 -22.02 -2.22 -3.11
C LEU A 54 -23.32 -2.50 -2.34
N GLU A 55 -24.42 -1.87 -2.72
CA GLU A 55 -25.73 -2.11 -2.12
C GLU A 55 -26.22 -3.55 -2.34
N ASP A 56 -26.07 -4.08 -3.56
CA ASP A 56 -26.49 -5.43 -3.91
C ASP A 56 -25.68 -6.49 -3.15
N GLN A 57 -24.35 -6.37 -3.12
CA GLN A 57 -23.48 -7.26 -2.33
C GLN A 57 -23.75 -7.16 -0.83
N TYR A 58 -24.11 -5.97 -0.34
CA TYR A 58 -24.45 -5.77 1.07
C TYR A 58 -25.74 -6.49 1.45
N LYS A 59 -26.73 -6.53 0.56
CA LYS A 59 -27.97 -7.30 0.78
C LYS A 59 -27.71 -8.80 0.83
N GLU A 60 -26.75 -9.30 0.05
CA GLU A 60 -26.41 -10.71 -0.04
C GLU A 60 -25.56 -11.21 1.13
N SER A 61 -24.50 -10.48 1.48
CA SER A 61 -23.43 -10.97 2.37
C SER A 61 -23.10 -10.04 3.54
N GLY A 62 -23.73 -8.87 3.63
CA GLY A 62 -23.48 -7.87 4.66
C GLY A 62 -22.28 -6.98 4.35
N THR A 63 -21.48 -6.63 5.37
CA THR A 63 -20.37 -5.66 5.23
C THR A 63 -19.33 -6.15 4.23
N ARG A 64 -19.10 -5.39 3.15
CA ARG A 64 -18.03 -5.66 2.19
C ARG A 64 -16.67 -5.57 2.87
N ARG A 65 -15.81 -6.56 2.65
CA ARG A 65 -14.41 -6.55 3.08
C ARG A 65 -13.51 -6.17 1.91
N SER A 66 -12.56 -5.29 2.16
CA SER A 66 -11.55 -4.87 1.18
C SER A 66 -10.17 -4.87 1.82
N VAL A 67 -9.16 -5.26 1.07
CA VAL A 67 -7.76 -5.24 1.49
C VAL A 67 -6.89 -4.53 0.48
N GLU A 68 -5.96 -3.71 0.96
CA GLU A 68 -5.00 -2.97 0.14
C GLU A 68 -3.58 -3.13 0.70
N ALA A 69 -2.59 -3.05 -0.17
CA ALA A 69 -1.18 -3.20 0.17
C ALA A 69 -0.42 -1.88 0.07
N ILE A 70 0.36 -1.57 1.10
CA ILE A 70 1.46 -0.61 1.05
C ILE A 70 2.74 -1.40 0.86
N MET A 71 3.39 -1.20 -0.29
CA MET A 71 4.70 -1.78 -0.61
C MET A 71 5.72 -0.66 -0.71
N VAL A 72 6.81 -0.77 0.05
CA VAL A 72 7.81 0.28 0.17
C VAL A 72 9.11 -0.13 -0.53
N VAL A 73 9.61 0.75 -1.39
CA VAL A 73 10.92 0.64 -2.06
C VAL A 73 11.78 1.85 -1.73
N THR A 74 13.07 1.80 -2.06
CA THR A 74 13.97 2.96 -1.88
C THR A 74 14.42 3.54 -3.21
N VAL A 75 14.45 4.86 -3.31
CA VAL A 75 15.04 5.60 -4.44
C VAL A 75 15.97 6.65 -3.84
N HIS A 76 17.25 6.60 -4.19
CA HIS A 76 18.30 7.48 -3.63
C HIS A 76 18.34 7.54 -2.09
N GLY A 77 17.95 6.43 -1.43
CA GLY A 77 17.87 6.35 0.03
C GLY A 77 16.57 6.88 0.64
N PHE A 78 15.60 7.34 -0.17
CA PHE A 78 14.30 7.80 0.30
C PHE A 78 13.22 6.74 0.11
N PRO A 79 12.33 6.54 1.10
CA PRO A 79 11.24 5.58 0.99
C PRO A 79 10.15 6.07 0.03
N HIS A 80 9.74 5.20 -0.88
CA HIS A 80 8.68 5.42 -1.85
C HIS A 80 7.64 4.31 -1.73
N VAL A 81 6.37 4.65 -1.91
CA VAL A 81 5.27 3.67 -1.95
C VAL A 81 4.94 3.35 -3.40
N LEU A 82 4.79 2.07 -3.72
CA LEU A 82 4.29 1.64 -5.03
C LEU A 82 2.77 1.84 -5.11
N VAL A 83 2.32 2.62 -6.09
CA VAL A 83 0.93 3.04 -6.27
C VAL A 83 0.51 2.84 -7.73
N LEU A 84 -0.69 2.30 -7.94
CA LEU A 84 -1.29 2.21 -9.26
C LEU A 84 -1.97 3.51 -9.64
N GLN A 85 -1.63 4.05 -10.80
CA GLN A 85 -2.35 5.16 -11.43
C GLN A 85 -3.27 4.60 -12.53
N VAL A 86 -4.56 4.93 -12.46
CA VAL A 86 -5.60 4.53 -13.41
C VAL A 86 -5.99 5.74 -14.24
N ALA A 87 -6.07 5.57 -15.57
CA ALA A 87 -6.48 6.60 -16.53
C ALA A 87 -5.75 7.96 -16.38
N ASN A 88 -4.51 7.95 -15.87
CA ASN A 88 -3.72 9.15 -15.50
C ASN A 88 -4.40 10.12 -14.52
N ALA A 89 -5.54 9.76 -13.91
CA ALA A 89 -6.36 10.68 -13.11
C ALA A 89 -6.55 10.20 -11.65
N PHE A 90 -6.47 8.90 -11.40
CA PHE A 90 -6.78 8.31 -10.10
C PHE A 90 -5.64 7.46 -9.58
N TYR A 91 -5.36 7.55 -8.29
CA TYR A 91 -4.36 6.72 -7.60
C TYR A 91 -5.05 5.70 -6.70
N LYS A 92 -4.60 4.45 -6.74
CA LYS A 92 -5.07 3.38 -5.86
C LYS A 92 -3.92 2.53 -5.36
N LEU A 93 -4.06 2.01 -4.15
CA LEU A 93 -3.18 0.95 -3.65
C LEU A 93 -3.56 -0.38 -4.33
N PRO A 94 -2.60 -1.25 -4.64
CA PRO A 94 -2.89 -2.61 -5.08
C PRO A 94 -3.68 -3.39 -4.03
N GLY A 95 -4.63 -4.22 -4.47
CA GLY A 95 -5.55 -4.93 -3.59
C GLY A 95 -6.96 -5.03 -4.17
N GLY A 96 -7.95 -5.40 -3.35
CA GLY A 96 -9.31 -5.61 -3.84
C GLY A 96 -10.29 -6.03 -2.75
N TYR A 97 -11.49 -6.35 -3.20
CA TYR A 97 -12.54 -6.90 -2.35
C TYR A 97 -12.22 -8.35 -1.98
N LEU A 98 -12.73 -8.81 -0.85
CA LEU A 98 -12.59 -10.20 -0.41
C LEU A 98 -13.95 -10.88 -0.41
N ASP A 99 -13.94 -12.18 -0.70
CA ASP A 99 -15.09 -13.01 -0.41
C ASP A 99 -15.29 -13.11 1.10
N PRO A 100 -16.54 -13.21 1.61
CA PRO A 100 -16.81 -13.22 3.05
C PRO A 100 -16.06 -14.31 3.81
N SER A 101 -15.83 -15.46 3.17
CA SER A 101 -15.11 -16.62 3.72
C SER A 101 -13.59 -16.55 3.56
N GLU A 102 -13.06 -15.62 2.76
CA GLU A 102 -11.64 -15.53 2.45
C GLU A 102 -10.86 -14.87 3.61
N SER A 103 -9.63 -15.34 3.87
CA SER A 103 -8.75 -14.72 4.85
C SER A 103 -8.14 -13.42 4.29
N ASP A 104 -7.88 -12.43 5.15
CA ASP A 104 -7.34 -11.14 4.69
C ASP A 104 -5.98 -11.31 3.98
N THR A 105 -5.11 -12.15 4.55
CA THR A 105 -3.75 -12.39 4.04
C THR A 105 -3.75 -13.13 2.71
N GLU A 106 -4.44 -14.28 2.62
CA GLU A 106 -4.46 -15.06 1.39
C GLU A 106 -5.18 -14.30 0.29
N GLY A 107 -6.29 -13.64 0.63
CA GLY A 107 -7.02 -12.82 -0.33
C GLY A 107 -6.20 -11.65 -0.84
N LEU A 108 -5.46 -10.95 0.03
CA LEU A 108 -4.57 -9.88 -0.43
C LEU A 108 -3.51 -10.42 -1.40
N ILE A 109 -2.89 -11.56 -1.10
CA ILE A 109 -1.90 -12.19 -1.98
C ILE A 109 -2.53 -12.57 -3.33
N THR A 110 -3.76 -13.13 -3.31
CA THR A 110 -4.52 -13.43 -4.54
C THR A 110 -4.73 -12.17 -5.36
N ARG A 111 -5.23 -11.07 -4.76
CA ARG A 111 -5.45 -9.80 -5.49
C ARG A 111 -4.17 -9.18 -6.01
N LEU A 112 -3.06 -9.28 -5.26
CA LEU A 112 -1.74 -8.80 -5.71
C LEU A 112 -1.23 -9.58 -6.91
N ASN A 113 -1.36 -10.91 -6.89
CA ASN A 113 -1.03 -11.76 -8.03
C ASN A 113 -1.92 -11.43 -9.24
N GLU A 114 -3.23 -11.35 -9.03
CA GLU A 114 -4.18 -10.99 -10.08
C GLU A 114 -3.89 -9.62 -10.70
N GLN A 115 -3.41 -8.63 -9.94
CA GLN A 115 -3.15 -7.28 -10.45
C GLN A 115 -1.74 -7.08 -10.99
N LEU A 116 -0.73 -7.69 -10.37
CA LEU A 116 0.70 -7.38 -10.60
C LEU A 116 1.59 -8.61 -10.82
N GLY A 117 1.05 -9.83 -10.68
CA GLY A 117 1.77 -11.07 -10.88
C GLY A 117 2.04 -11.35 -12.37
N VAL A 118 3.18 -11.99 -12.65
CA VAL A 118 3.52 -12.46 -14.00
C VAL A 118 2.93 -13.87 -14.17
N PRO A 119 1.98 -14.11 -15.09
CA PRO A 119 1.44 -15.44 -15.32
C PRO A 119 2.49 -16.32 -16.02
N VAL A 120 2.76 -17.50 -15.47
CA VAL A 120 3.68 -18.48 -16.07
C VAL A 120 2.92 -19.49 -16.92
N THR A 121 1.88 -20.09 -16.34
CA THR A 121 1.03 -21.07 -17.01
C THR A 121 -0.35 -21.10 -16.36
N THR A 122 -1.37 -21.43 -17.15
CA THR A 122 -2.72 -21.65 -16.64
C THR A 122 -3.01 -23.14 -16.68
N LEU A 123 -3.08 -23.76 -15.51
CA LEU A 123 -3.40 -25.18 -15.40
C LEU A 123 -4.91 -25.35 -15.61
N LYS A 124 -5.29 -26.21 -16.55
CA LYS A 124 -6.69 -26.64 -16.70
C LYS A 124 -7.10 -27.43 -15.45
N GLY A 125 -8.35 -27.25 -15.02
CA GLY A 125 -8.93 -28.04 -13.94
C GLY A 125 -8.82 -29.54 -14.20
N LYS A 126 -8.67 -30.34 -13.13
CA LYS A 126 -8.58 -31.80 -13.25
C LYS A 126 -9.93 -32.44 -13.57
N SER A 127 -11.03 -31.72 -13.29
CA SER A 127 -12.42 -32.06 -13.61
C SER A 127 -13.12 -30.88 -14.30
N GLU A 128 -14.30 -31.10 -14.89
CA GLU A 128 -15.15 -30.01 -15.43
C GLU A 128 -15.55 -28.98 -14.38
N ASP A 129 -15.61 -29.38 -13.10
CA ASP A 129 -15.96 -28.50 -11.96
C ASP A 129 -14.76 -27.71 -11.42
N ASP A 130 -13.52 -28.09 -11.77
CA ASP A 130 -12.32 -27.38 -11.31
C ASP A 130 -12.05 -26.16 -12.18
N LEU A 131 -12.14 -24.97 -11.57
CA LEU A 131 -11.75 -23.73 -12.23
C LEU A 131 -10.25 -23.75 -12.60
N PRO A 132 -9.87 -23.17 -13.76
CA PRO A 132 -8.47 -23.05 -14.15
C PRO A 132 -7.68 -22.26 -13.11
N ARG A 133 -6.48 -22.74 -12.79
CA ARG A 133 -5.58 -22.07 -11.83
C ARG A 133 -4.38 -21.49 -12.55
N THR A 134 -4.23 -20.17 -12.46
CA THR A 134 -3.04 -19.48 -12.95
C THR A 134 -1.90 -19.65 -11.96
N VAL A 135 -0.77 -20.14 -12.45
CA VAL A 135 0.50 -20.20 -11.70
C VAL A 135 1.25 -18.91 -11.96
N TRP A 136 1.58 -18.19 -10.89
CA TRP A 136 2.29 -16.93 -10.94
C TRP A 136 3.80 -17.15 -10.76
N LEU A 137 4.60 -16.30 -11.40
CA LEU A 137 6.05 -16.33 -11.25
C LEU A 137 6.42 -15.92 -9.82
N ALA A 138 7.01 -16.86 -9.08
CA ALA A 138 7.58 -16.60 -7.76
C ALA A 138 9.10 -16.37 -7.86
N PRO A 139 9.68 -15.48 -7.03
CA PRO A 139 11.12 -15.26 -6.95
C PRO A 139 11.82 -16.48 -6.34
N GLU A 140 13.13 -16.59 -6.58
CA GLU A 140 13.97 -17.61 -5.97
C GLU A 140 13.90 -17.51 -4.43
N GLY A 141 13.46 -18.58 -3.76
CA GLY A 141 13.22 -18.60 -2.32
C GLY A 141 11.76 -18.43 -1.88
N GLY A 142 10.82 -18.27 -2.81
CA GLY A 142 9.38 -18.51 -2.59
C GLY A 142 8.61 -17.47 -1.78
N ARG A 143 9.26 -16.44 -1.24
CA ARG A 143 8.60 -15.33 -0.50
C ARG A 143 8.29 -14.18 -1.44
N ASP A 144 7.21 -14.32 -2.21
CA ASP A 144 6.83 -13.33 -3.23
C ASP A 144 6.11 -12.10 -2.65
N TRP A 145 5.09 -12.34 -1.83
CA TRP A 145 4.31 -11.31 -1.16
C TRP A 145 4.27 -11.65 0.33
N GLU A 146 5.05 -10.96 1.15
CA GLU A 146 5.05 -11.19 2.59
C GLU A 146 4.15 -10.16 3.27
N VAL A 147 2.89 -10.54 3.51
CA VAL A 147 1.91 -9.70 4.21
C VAL A 147 2.29 -9.63 5.69
N ARG A 148 2.48 -8.40 6.18
CA ARG A 148 2.86 -8.08 7.57
C ARG A 148 1.65 -7.48 8.30
N ASP A 149 1.85 -6.41 9.05
CA ASP A 149 0.81 -5.84 9.90
C ASP A 149 -0.30 -5.14 9.12
N CYS A 150 -1.49 -5.17 9.72
CA CYS A 150 -2.56 -4.25 9.36
C CYS A 150 -2.21 -2.86 9.91
N LEU A 151 -1.92 -1.94 8.99
CA LEU A 151 -1.46 -0.60 9.28
C LEU A 151 -2.61 0.37 9.60
N SER A 152 -3.74 0.22 8.92
CA SER A 152 -4.94 1.02 9.18
C SER A 152 -6.22 0.34 8.72
N ILE A 153 -7.34 0.71 9.33
CA ILE A 153 -8.67 0.23 8.98
C ILE A 153 -9.57 1.44 8.73
N TRP A 154 -10.30 1.39 7.63
CA TRP A 154 -11.19 2.43 7.16
C TRP A 154 -12.59 1.88 6.97
N TYR A 155 -13.59 2.64 7.42
CA TYR A 155 -14.98 2.24 7.40
C TYR A 155 -15.82 3.16 6.54
N ARG A 156 -16.69 2.56 5.73
CA ARG A 156 -17.70 3.26 4.96
C ARG A 156 -19.05 3.12 5.66
N PRO A 157 -19.61 4.17 6.27
CA PRO A 157 -20.85 4.05 7.04
C PRO A 157 -22.11 3.88 6.15
N HIS A 158 -22.12 4.50 4.98
CA HIS A 158 -23.25 4.59 4.05
C HIS A 158 -22.87 4.20 2.62
N PHE A 159 -23.84 4.07 1.71
CA PHE A 159 -23.59 3.85 0.28
C PHE A 159 -23.14 5.15 -0.41
N ASP A 160 -21.99 5.65 0.01
CA ASP A 160 -21.36 6.89 -0.45
C ASP A 160 -19.85 6.66 -0.61
N THR A 161 -19.11 7.64 -1.08
CA THR A 161 -17.67 7.61 -1.40
C THR A 161 -16.76 7.83 -0.19
N PHE A 162 -17.26 8.40 0.90
CA PHE A 162 -16.46 8.72 2.08
C PHE A 162 -16.10 7.50 2.94
N LEU A 163 -14.86 7.51 3.44
CA LEU A 163 -14.29 6.52 4.35
C LEU A 163 -13.74 7.25 5.58
N TYR A 164 -13.88 6.64 6.76
CA TYR A 164 -13.41 7.18 8.03
C TYR A 164 -12.43 6.20 8.68
N PRO A 165 -11.35 6.66 9.34
CA PRO A 165 -10.38 5.81 10.01
C PRO A 165 -10.87 5.26 11.37
N TYR A 166 -12.18 5.28 11.59
CA TYR A 166 -12.90 4.77 12.75
C TYR A 166 -14.35 4.50 12.33
N VAL A 167 -15.10 3.72 13.12
CA VAL A 167 -16.54 3.57 12.93
C VAL A 167 -17.24 4.80 13.53
N PRO A 168 -17.96 5.62 12.73
CA PRO A 168 -18.64 6.80 13.27
C PRO A 168 -19.70 6.46 14.32
N ALA A 169 -20.02 7.42 15.18
CA ALA A 169 -21.04 7.24 16.21
C ALA A 169 -22.39 6.83 15.61
N HIS A 170 -23.12 5.96 16.31
CA HIS A 170 -24.43 5.43 15.91
C HIS A 170 -24.44 4.59 14.62
N VAL A 171 -23.27 4.22 14.08
CA VAL A 171 -23.14 3.30 12.95
C VAL A 171 -22.86 1.89 13.47
N SER A 172 -23.88 1.04 13.56
CA SER A 172 -23.71 -0.36 13.96
C SER A 172 -23.23 -1.27 12.83
N TYR A 173 -23.62 -0.97 11.59
CA TYR A 173 -23.34 -1.82 10.42
C TYR A 173 -22.75 -0.99 9.27
N PRO A 174 -21.42 -0.88 9.19
CA PRO A 174 -20.76 -0.22 8.06
C PRO A 174 -20.98 -1.03 6.77
N LYS A 175 -20.99 -0.33 5.63
CA LYS A 175 -21.17 -0.92 4.29
C LYS A 175 -19.89 -1.50 3.73
N GLU A 176 -18.74 -0.97 4.14
CA GLU A 176 -17.42 -1.48 3.78
C GLU A 176 -16.46 -1.35 4.97
N CYS A 177 -15.64 -2.37 5.16
CA CYS A 177 -14.46 -2.37 6.02
C CYS A 177 -13.23 -2.61 5.14
N LYS A 178 -12.41 -1.57 4.97
CA LYS A 178 -11.18 -1.61 4.18
C LYS A 178 -9.98 -1.65 5.11
N LYS A 179 -9.14 -2.66 4.97
CA LYS A 179 -7.90 -2.82 5.73
C LYS A 179 -6.70 -2.57 4.84
N ILE A 180 -5.71 -1.84 5.34
CA ILE A 180 -4.47 -1.56 4.62
C ILE A 180 -3.34 -2.30 5.33
N TYR A 181 -2.64 -3.17 4.61
CA TYR A 181 -1.55 -3.98 5.13
C TYR A 181 -0.21 -3.49 4.61
N LEU A 182 0.82 -3.63 5.44
CA LEU A 182 2.19 -3.59 4.97
C LEU A 182 2.52 -4.89 4.25
N VAL A 183 3.10 -4.80 3.06
CA VAL A 183 3.57 -5.97 2.30
C VAL A 183 5.04 -5.79 1.98
N ASN A 184 5.87 -6.70 2.51
CA ASN A 184 7.28 -6.74 2.21
C ASN A 184 7.49 -7.39 0.84
N LEU A 185 8.36 -6.75 0.06
CA LEU A 185 8.76 -7.24 -1.26
C LEU A 185 10.04 -8.09 -1.15
N PRO A 186 10.22 -9.07 -2.04
CA PRO A 186 11.49 -9.77 -2.18
C PRO A 186 12.61 -8.81 -2.67
N PRO A 187 13.88 -9.23 -2.55
CA PRO A 187 15.03 -8.42 -2.99
C PRO A 187 14.97 -7.98 -4.46
N ASN A 188 14.36 -8.80 -5.31
CA ASN A 188 14.09 -8.54 -6.73
C ASN A 188 12.76 -9.17 -7.11
N LYS A 189 12.05 -8.56 -8.05
CA LYS A 189 10.79 -9.07 -8.62
C LYS A 189 10.44 -8.38 -9.92
N THR A 190 9.77 -9.11 -10.80
CA THR A 190 9.11 -8.55 -11.97
C THR A 190 7.62 -8.35 -11.68
N PHE A 191 7.12 -7.15 -11.92
CA PHE A 191 5.70 -6.80 -11.87
C PHE A 191 5.13 -6.76 -13.29
N ALA A 192 4.01 -7.44 -13.52
CA ALA A 192 3.24 -7.31 -14.76
C ALA A 192 2.12 -6.29 -14.55
N VAL A 193 2.32 -5.07 -15.05
CA VAL A 193 1.40 -3.95 -14.88
C VAL A 193 0.38 -3.94 -16.03
N PRO A 194 -0.94 -3.87 -15.75
CA PRO A 194 -1.96 -3.77 -16.78
C PRO A 194 -1.72 -2.55 -17.69
N ALA A 195 -1.85 -2.71 -19.00
CA ALA A 195 -1.63 -1.66 -20.02
C ALA A 195 -2.42 -0.36 -19.78
N ASN A 196 -3.59 -0.46 -19.15
CA ASN A 196 -4.45 0.68 -18.82
C ASN A 196 -4.11 1.35 -17.47
N MET A 197 -3.03 0.92 -16.81
CA MET A 197 -2.55 1.45 -15.54
C MET A 197 -1.04 1.69 -15.59
N LYS A 198 -0.55 2.48 -14.63
CA LYS A 198 0.89 2.68 -14.40
C LYS A 198 1.23 2.40 -12.96
N LEU A 199 2.36 1.76 -12.70
CA LEU A 199 2.86 1.55 -11.35
C LEU A 199 3.94 2.60 -11.05
N HIS A 200 3.64 3.51 -10.12
CA HIS A 200 4.54 4.59 -9.73
C HIS A 200 5.14 4.32 -8.35
N ALA A 201 6.42 4.64 -8.19
CA ALA A 201 7.03 4.80 -6.88
C ALA A 201 6.92 6.27 -6.47
N ILE A 202 6.06 6.58 -5.51
CA ILE A 202 5.80 7.95 -5.05
C ILE A 202 6.50 8.15 -3.69
N PRO A 203 7.34 9.17 -3.52
CA PRO A 203 8.01 9.42 -2.26
C PRO A 203 7.00 9.69 -1.14
N ILE A 204 7.25 9.17 0.07
CA ILE A 204 6.30 9.28 1.18
C ILE A 204 5.91 10.74 1.48
N PHE A 205 6.85 11.69 1.38
CA PHE A 205 6.58 13.10 1.65
C PHE A 205 5.57 13.72 0.69
N GLU A 206 5.40 13.21 -0.54
CA GLU A 206 4.46 13.77 -1.52
C GLU A 206 3.00 13.53 -1.12
N PHE A 207 2.76 12.54 -0.25
CA PHE A 207 1.44 12.29 0.32
C PHE A 207 1.09 13.21 1.49
N TYR A 208 2.10 13.76 2.18
CA TYR A 208 1.87 14.55 3.40
C TYR A 208 1.03 15.79 3.08
N ASP A 209 -0.09 15.93 3.80
CA ASP A 209 -1.06 17.02 3.63
C ASP A 209 -1.59 17.21 2.18
N ASN A 210 -1.59 16.13 1.38
CA ASN A 210 -1.95 16.19 -0.04
C ASN A 210 -3.21 15.37 -0.37
N ALA A 211 -4.23 15.50 0.48
CA ALA A 211 -5.50 14.79 0.30
C ALA A 211 -6.27 15.27 -0.94
N ALA A 212 -6.05 16.51 -1.41
CA ALA A 212 -6.67 17.03 -2.61
C ALA A 212 -6.27 16.23 -3.87
N ARG A 213 -5.01 15.78 -3.95
CA ARG A 213 -4.50 15.01 -5.09
C ARG A 213 -4.66 13.51 -4.92
N TYR A 214 -4.35 12.98 -3.74
CA TYR A 214 -4.31 11.53 -3.52
C TYR A 214 -5.49 10.99 -2.71
N GLY A 215 -6.27 11.84 -2.07
CA GLY A 215 -7.33 11.43 -1.14
C GLY A 215 -6.81 11.21 0.30
N PRO A 216 -7.74 11.12 1.26
CA PRO A 216 -7.41 11.11 2.69
C PRO A 216 -6.64 9.86 3.13
N GLN A 217 -6.85 8.72 2.47
CA GLN A 217 -6.19 7.46 2.82
C GLN A 217 -4.68 7.55 2.56
N PHE A 218 -4.30 8.10 1.40
CA PHE A 218 -2.92 8.33 1.03
C PHE A 218 -2.28 9.42 1.88
N ALA A 219 -2.99 10.53 2.13
CA ALA A 219 -2.49 11.57 3.02
C ALA A 219 -2.23 11.08 4.46
N GLY A 220 -2.85 9.98 4.86
CA GLY A 220 -2.58 9.27 6.11
C GLY A 220 -1.30 8.43 6.12
N ILE A 221 -0.75 8.03 4.97
CA ILE A 221 0.39 7.11 4.86
C ILE A 221 1.62 7.58 5.64
N PRO A 222 2.05 8.86 5.56
CA PRO A 222 3.22 9.33 6.32
C PRO A 222 3.06 9.13 7.83
N TYR A 223 1.87 9.39 8.37
CA TYR A 223 1.56 9.21 9.80
C TYR A 223 1.54 7.74 10.22
N ILE A 224 1.10 6.86 9.33
CA ILE A 224 1.01 5.43 9.57
C ILE A 224 2.42 4.80 9.57
N LEU A 225 3.23 5.14 8.56
CA LEU A 225 4.56 4.57 8.38
C LEU A 225 5.60 5.13 9.35
N SER A 226 5.38 6.32 9.93
CA SER A 226 6.30 6.88 10.94
C SER A 226 6.44 5.95 12.16
N LYS A 227 5.37 5.24 12.53
CA LYS A 227 5.36 4.26 13.63
C LYS A 227 6.17 3.00 13.33
N GLN A 228 6.32 2.66 12.04
CA GLN A 228 7.04 1.47 11.58
C GLN A 228 8.57 1.67 11.58
N ASN A 229 9.04 2.91 11.74
CA ASN A 229 10.45 3.29 11.63
C ASN A 229 11.17 3.44 13.00
N SER A 230 10.47 3.24 14.12
CA SER A 230 10.99 3.52 15.48
C SER A 230 11.99 2.48 16.02
N GLY A 231 12.35 1.45 15.25
CA GLY A 231 13.25 0.37 15.71
C GLY A 231 14.74 0.58 15.44
N ASN A 232 15.15 1.66 14.76
CA ASN A 232 16.55 1.84 14.32
C ASN A 232 17.38 2.81 15.20
N LEU A 233 17.15 2.83 16.51
CA LEU A 233 18.02 3.57 17.45
C LEU A 233 19.10 2.70 18.11
N GLU A 234 19.21 1.42 17.76
CA GLU A 234 20.36 0.63 18.17
C GLU A 234 21.55 0.94 17.27
N GLN A 235 22.50 1.66 17.86
CA GLN A 235 23.81 2.00 17.33
C GLN A 235 24.53 0.72 16.89
N THR A 236 24.50 0.40 15.60
CA THR A 236 25.44 -0.55 15.00
C THR A 236 26.69 0.22 14.59
N ASP A 237 27.87 -0.34 14.83
CA ASP A 237 29.20 0.28 14.59
C ASP A 237 29.46 0.72 13.14
N SER A 238 28.53 0.46 12.22
CA SER A 238 28.47 1.04 10.87
C SER A 238 27.42 2.15 10.84
N GLY A 239 27.84 3.41 10.86
CA GLY A 239 27.01 4.64 10.93
C GLY A 239 25.99 4.89 9.81
N THR A 240 25.47 3.86 9.15
CA THR A 240 24.50 3.92 8.04
C THR A 240 23.04 4.13 8.50
N ASP A 241 22.65 3.66 9.69
CA ASP A 241 21.24 3.69 10.10
C ASP A 241 20.81 5.04 10.72
N ILE A 242 21.75 5.78 11.33
CA ILE A 242 21.51 7.10 11.92
C ILE A 242 21.28 8.15 10.82
N GLU A 243 21.89 7.97 9.65
CA GLU A 243 21.70 8.88 8.51
C GLU A 243 20.25 8.90 8.01
N PHE A 244 19.52 7.77 8.13
CA PHE A 244 18.16 7.63 7.62
C PHE A 244 17.13 8.42 8.44
N PHE A 245 17.29 8.49 9.76
CA PHE A 245 16.42 9.32 10.61
C PHE A 245 16.68 10.81 10.36
N TYR A 246 17.95 11.21 10.20
CA TYR A 246 18.31 12.57 9.84
C TYR A 246 17.81 12.94 8.43
N ARG A 247 17.90 12.07 7.42
CA ARG A 247 17.37 12.36 6.07
C ARG A 247 15.85 12.40 5.97
N PHE A 248 15.15 11.63 6.80
CA PHE A 248 13.68 11.60 6.82
C PHE A 248 13.09 12.79 7.61
N VAL A 249 13.69 13.18 8.73
CA VAL A 249 13.18 14.24 9.63
C VAL A 249 13.81 15.61 9.32
N MET A 250 15.06 15.65 8.86
CA MET A 250 15.85 16.88 8.65
C MET A 250 16.27 17.05 7.18
N SER A 251 15.43 16.68 6.20
CA SER A 251 15.67 17.14 4.83
C SER A 251 15.49 18.66 4.76
N GLU A 252 16.55 19.40 5.11
CA GLU A 252 16.74 20.71 4.52
C GLU A 252 16.74 20.51 3.00
N PRO A 253 16.05 21.38 2.23
CA PRO A 253 16.13 21.32 0.79
C PRO A 253 17.61 21.54 0.44
N GLU A 254 18.31 20.49 0.03
CA GLU A 254 19.58 20.70 -0.64
C GLU A 254 19.26 21.57 -1.85
N ALA A 255 19.74 22.81 -1.79
CA ALA A 255 19.66 23.74 -2.89
C ALA A 255 20.16 23.00 -4.13
N CYS A 256 19.26 22.74 -5.07
CA CYS A 256 19.63 22.40 -6.44
C CYS A 256 20.61 23.49 -6.85
N LYS A 257 21.89 23.14 -6.96
CA LYS A 257 22.86 24.01 -7.59
C LYS A 257 22.29 24.32 -8.97
N GLU A 258 22.01 25.59 -9.19
CA GLU A 258 21.53 26.11 -10.46
C GLU A 258 22.49 25.64 -11.55
N ASP A 259 22.02 24.71 -12.38
CA ASP A 259 22.52 24.64 -13.76
C ASP A 259 22.01 25.92 -14.43
N GLU A 260 22.88 26.94 -14.46
CA GLU A 260 22.75 28.13 -15.28
C GLU A 260 22.64 27.71 -16.77
N HIS A 261 21.46 27.29 -17.20
CA HIS A 261 20.91 27.37 -18.57
C HIS A 261 19.69 26.45 -18.70
N LYS A 262 18.59 26.80 -18.03
CA LYS A 262 17.22 26.46 -18.48
C LYS A 262 16.21 27.35 -17.76
N VAL A 263 15.93 28.49 -18.37
CA VAL A 263 14.83 29.37 -17.96
C VAL A 263 13.51 28.66 -18.29
N TYR A 264 12.94 27.94 -17.33
CA TYR A 264 11.53 27.56 -17.39
C TYR A 264 10.71 28.75 -16.89
N LYS A 265 10.12 29.51 -17.82
CA LYS A 265 9.12 30.52 -17.49
C LYS A 265 7.89 29.83 -16.93
N ALA A 266 7.62 30.00 -15.64
CA ALA A 266 6.33 29.70 -15.04
C ALA A 266 5.31 30.72 -15.58
N VAL A 267 4.32 30.24 -16.34
CA VAL A 267 3.13 31.03 -16.66
C VAL A 267 2.19 30.90 -15.48
N VAL A 268 2.07 31.96 -14.70
CA VAL A 268 1.07 32.08 -13.63
C VAL A 268 -0.26 32.45 -14.30
N PRO A 269 -1.36 31.71 -14.08
CA PRO A 269 -2.68 32.16 -14.49
C PRO A 269 -3.07 33.33 -13.59
N SER A 270 -3.21 34.52 -14.18
CA SER A 270 -3.81 35.68 -13.53
C SER A 270 -5.28 35.39 -13.25
N SER A 271 -5.66 35.50 -11.99
CA SER A 271 -7.04 35.46 -11.50
C SER A 271 -7.92 36.49 -12.20
N LEU A 272 -9.09 36.04 -12.66
CA LEU A 272 -10.38 36.73 -12.62
C LEU A 272 -11.50 35.68 -12.56
#